data_AF-A0A957Q1F1-F1
#
_entry.id   AF-A0A957Q1F1-F1
#
_cell.length_a   1.000
_cell.length_b   1.000
_cell.length_c   1.000
_cell.angle_alpha   90.00
_cell.angle_beta   90.00
_cell.angle_gamma   90.00
#
_symmetry.space_group_name_H-M   'P 1'
#
loop_
_entity.id
_entity.type
_entity.pdbx_description
1 polymer ?
#
loop_
_entity_poly.entity_id
_entity_poly.type
_entity_poly.pdbx_seq_one_letter_code
_entity_poly.pdbx_strand_id
1 'polypeptide(L)'
;MFSRLARMVGSLGEWLTIGRVGVFLLLLAVPGGILNYLLNHPRGANWLGMVEEFYANLSWELTGIAVTILLIDRLYQRAEMKREQNQLLHQLHSHDHNIVLQALDLLRVNGWLEEGILININLADANLRRANLRHADLRHAVLRGVDLRDADLRDADLSGADLQRADLRGAYLNGANLSQTNLAHARLADATLMAVRGLTDSQLRQVDSLVGAEWGENQRYDGRFDLPDDERSARQAGYHLSDPTAMARFYQIPLEQYLAGRGATEHTFQEEQNMC
;
A
#
# COMPACT_ATOMS: atom_id res chain seq x y z
N MET A 1 -6.69 36.42 6.58
CA MET A 1 -5.41 36.86 7.16
C MET A 1 -4.20 35.99 6.77
N PHE A 2 -4.39 34.74 6.34
CA PHE A 2 -3.31 33.84 5.91
C PHE A 2 -2.78 34.01 4.46
N SER A 3 -3.49 34.76 3.60
CA SER A 3 -3.08 34.98 2.18
C SER A 3 -2.03 36.08 1.95
N ARG A 4 -1.57 36.74 3.02
CA ARG A 4 -0.46 37.71 2.99
C ARG A 4 0.87 37.12 3.48
N LEU A 5 0.84 36.11 4.35
CA LEU A 5 2.05 35.44 4.84
C LEU A 5 2.67 34.48 3.81
N ALA A 6 1.85 33.82 2.98
CA ALA A 6 2.36 32.97 1.88
C ALA A 6 3.05 33.79 0.76
N ARG A 7 2.60 35.04 0.51
CA ARG A 7 3.28 35.94 -0.43
C ARG A 7 4.55 36.57 0.12
N MET A 8 4.68 36.71 1.45
CA MET A 8 5.91 37.20 2.06
C MET A 8 7.03 36.15 2.01
N VAL A 9 6.71 34.86 2.20
CA VAL A 9 7.70 33.77 2.05
C VAL A 9 8.08 33.57 0.57
N GLY A 10 7.15 33.75 -0.37
CA GLY A 10 7.45 33.78 -1.81
C GLY A 10 8.37 34.94 -2.23
N SER A 11 8.17 36.14 -1.65
CA SER A 11 9.00 37.32 -1.98
C SER A 11 10.40 37.32 -1.37
N LEU A 12 10.66 36.47 -0.38
CA LEU A 12 12.01 36.23 0.16
C LEU A 12 12.78 35.19 -0.67
N GLY A 13 12.08 34.30 -1.40
CA GLY A 13 12.68 33.34 -2.33
C GLY A 13 13.18 33.95 -3.65
N GLU A 14 12.65 35.10 -4.07
CA GLU A 14 13.09 35.78 -5.31
C GLU A 14 14.41 36.57 -5.16
N TRP A 15 14.82 36.91 -3.93
CA TRP A 15 16.08 37.62 -3.68
C TRP A 15 17.28 36.70 -3.45
N LEU A 16 17.06 35.40 -3.21
CA LEU A 16 18.10 34.39 -3.05
C LEU A 16 18.15 33.45 -4.25
N THR A 17 18.43 34.00 -5.44
CA THR A 17 19.03 33.16 -6.49
C THR A 17 20.32 32.58 -5.93
N ILE A 18 20.47 31.25 -5.90
CA ILE A 18 21.62 30.51 -5.35
C ILE A 18 22.98 31.15 -5.71
N GLY A 19 23.09 31.78 -6.88
CA GLY A 19 24.27 32.54 -7.32
C GLY A 19 24.64 33.78 -6.47
N ARG A 20 23.68 34.54 -5.92
CA ARG A 20 23.96 35.75 -5.12
C ARG A 20 24.45 35.43 -3.70
N VAL A 21 23.94 34.35 -3.11
CA VAL A 21 24.41 33.83 -1.83
C VAL A 21 25.83 33.29 -1.97
N GLY A 22 26.11 32.56 -3.05
CA GLY A 22 27.46 32.08 -3.35
C GLY A 22 28.49 33.20 -3.49
N VAL A 23 28.13 34.30 -4.17
CA VAL A 23 29.01 35.49 -4.30
C VAL A 23 29.24 36.18 -2.95
N PHE A 24 28.22 36.29 -2.10
CA PHE A 24 28.35 36.93 -0.79
C PHE A 24 29.22 36.11 0.17
N LEU A 25 29.09 34.77 0.15
CA LEU A 25 29.93 33.87 0.93
C LEU A 25 31.40 33.90 0.47
N LEU A 26 31.65 33.97 -0.84
CA LEU A 26 33.01 34.12 -1.39
C LEU A 26 33.67 35.44 -0.96
N LEU A 27 32.92 36.54 -0.95
CA LEU A 27 33.43 37.85 -0.53
C LEU A 27 33.82 37.91 0.95
N LEU A 28 33.22 37.06 1.80
CA LEU A 28 33.58 36.92 3.22
C LEU A 28 34.70 35.92 3.47
N ALA A 29 34.72 34.80 2.73
CA ALA A 29 35.70 33.72 2.90
C ALA A 29 37.11 34.13 2.43
N VAL A 30 37.22 34.89 1.34
CA VAL A 30 38.51 35.30 0.75
C VAL A 30 39.35 36.17 1.71
N PRO A 31 38.83 37.27 2.30
CA PRO A 31 39.61 38.08 3.25
C PRO A 31 39.97 37.31 4.54
N GLY A 32 39.07 36.45 5.02
CA GLY A 32 39.29 35.63 6.22
C GLY A 32 40.40 34.59 6.02
N GLY A 33 40.41 33.90 4.88
CA GLY A 33 41.44 32.93 4.53
C GLY A 33 42.83 33.56 4.36
N ILE A 34 42.89 34.74 3.74
CA ILE A 34 44.13 35.52 3.60
C ILE A 34 44.65 35.96 4.99
N LEU A 35 43.77 36.47 5.85
CA LEU A 35 44.15 36.92 7.19
C LEU A 35 44.65 35.76 8.06
N ASN A 36 43.98 34.59 8.01
CA ASN A 36 44.40 33.40 8.75
C ASN A 36 45.77 32.87 8.30
N TYR A 37 46.04 32.86 7.00
CA TYR A 37 47.34 32.45 6.46
C TYR A 37 48.47 33.39 6.93
N LEU A 38 48.24 34.70 6.87
CA LEU A 38 49.21 35.71 7.29
C LEU A 38 49.52 35.65 8.78
N LEU A 39 48.53 35.31 9.62
CA LEU A 39 48.72 35.14 11.07
C LEU A 39 49.54 33.87 11.41
N ASN A 40 49.36 32.79 10.65
CA ASN A 40 50.04 31.51 10.91
C ASN A 40 51.44 31.41 10.27
N HIS A 41 51.77 32.27 9.29
CA HIS A 41 53.07 32.29 8.61
C HIS A 41 53.83 33.64 8.72
N PRO A 42 54.21 34.08 9.94
CA PRO A 42 54.75 35.43 10.17
C PRO A 42 56.15 35.70 9.63
N ARG A 43 56.92 34.68 9.20
CA ARG A 43 58.33 34.85 8.73
C ARG A 43 58.65 34.18 7.39
N GLY A 44 57.63 33.71 6.66
CA GLY A 44 57.85 32.93 5.42
C GLY A 44 56.62 32.81 4.52
N ALA A 45 55.73 33.80 4.54
CA ALA A 45 54.53 33.80 3.69
C ALA A 45 54.93 33.82 2.20
N ASN A 46 54.52 32.81 1.45
CA ASN A 46 54.68 32.74 0.00
C ASN A 46 53.30 32.75 -0.66
N TRP A 47 53.20 33.39 -1.83
CA TRP A 47 51.92 33.48 -2.55
C TRP A 47 51.38 32.10 -2.91
N LEU A 48 52.25 31.18 -3.32
CA LEU A 48 51.85 29.83 -3.74
C LEU A 48 51.26 29.01 -2.58
N GLY A 49 51.89 29.02 -1.39
CA GLY A 49 51.39 28.29 -0.22
C GLY A 49 50.13 28.91 0.37
N MET A 50 49.99 30.24 0.31
CA MET A 50 48.73 30.91 0.66
C MET A 50 47.57 30.43 -0.20
N VAL A 51 47.81 30.35 -1.51
CA VAL A 51 46.81 29.90 -2.48
C VAL A 51 46.48 28.42 -2.25
N GLU A 52 47.46 27.56 -2.05
CA GLU A 52 47.24 26.13 -1.78
C GLU A 52 46.43 25.87 -0.49
N GLU A 53 46.78 26.53 0.62
CA GLU A 53 46.02 26.41 1.87
C GLU A 53 44.62 27.02 1.77
N PHE A 54 44.48 28.13 1.06
CA PHE A 54 43.18 28.75 0.79
C PHE A 54 42.29 27.83 -0.02
N TYR A 55 42.79 27.24 -1.11
CA TYR A 55 42.03 26.29 -1.92
C TYR A 55 41.73 25.00 -1.16
N ALA A 56 42.65 24.51 -0.33
CA ALA A 56 42.39 23.33 0.51
C ALA A 56 41.24 23.60 1.49
N ASN A 57 41.28 24.72 2.23
CA ASN A 57 40.23 25.08 3.19
C ASN A 57 38.90 25.40 2.49
N LEU A 58 38.93 26.20 1.43
CA LEU A 58 37.74 26.56 0.66
C LEU A 58 37.11 25.33 0.00
N SER A 59 37.91 24.36 -0.45
CA SER A 59 37.38 23.13 -1.05
C SER A 59 36.58 22.28 -0.06
N TRP A 60 37.08 22.11 1.17
CA TRP A 60 36.38 21.35 2.21
C TRP A 60 35.11 22.07 2.68
N GLU A 61 35.15 23.40 2.80
CA GLU A 61 33.96 24.20 3.14
C GLU A 61 32.90 24.16 2.04
N LEU A 62 33.28 24.37 0.78
CA LEU A 62 32.36 24.33 -0.36
C LEU A 62 31.76 22.93 -0.54
N THR A 63 32.54 21.88 -0.31
CA THR A 63 32.03 20.49 -0.31
C THR A 63 31.02 20.26 0.80
N GLY A 64 31.31 20.76 2.02
CA GLY A 64 30.37 20.69 3.15
C GLY A 64 29.06 21.45 2.88
N ILE A 65 29.14 22.63 2.27
CA ILE A 65 27.97 23.42 1.86
C ILE A 65 27.16 22.68 0.78
N ALA A 66 27.82 22.12 -0.24
CA ALA A 66 27.14 21.35 -1.28
C ALA A 66 26.39 20.14 -0.72
N VAL A 67 27.03 19.38 0.18
CA VAL A 67 26.41 18.22 0.85
C VAL A 67 25.24 18.65 1.72
N THR A 68 25.37 19.74 2.49
CA THR A 68 24.27 20.25 3.33
C THR A 68 23.08 20.75 2.50
N ILE A 69 23.31 21.42 1.38
CA ILE A 69 22.25 21.82 0.45
C ILE A 69 21.53 20.60 -0.12
N LEU A 70 22.26 19.59 -0.60
CA LEU A 70 21.66 18.35 -1.11
C LEU A 70 20.87 17.60 -0.03
N LEU A 71 21.35 17.61 1.21
CA LEU A 71 20.63 17.02 2.34
C LEU A 71 19.35 17.81 2.64
N ILE A 72 19.41 19.13 2.69
CA ILE A 72 18.24 19.99 2.93
C ILE A 72 17.21 19.80 1.82
N ASP A 73 17.62 19.80 0.55
CA ASP A 73 16.74 19.56 -0.59
C ASP A 73 16.07 18.18 -0.49
N ARG A 74 16.86 17.12 -0.26
CA ARG A 74 16.33 15.76 -0.08
C ARG A 74 15.37 15.64 1.11
N LEU A 75 15.63 16.37 2.20
CA LEU A 75 14.74 16.42 3.37
C LEU A 75 13.46 17.19 3.05
N TYR A 76 13.55 18.29 2.30
CA TYR A 76 12.40 19.09 1.89
C TYR A 76 11.47 18.28 0.97
N GLN A 77 12.03 17.64 -0.07
CA GLN A 77 11.29 16.77 -0.98
C GLN A 77 10.56 15.65 -0.21
N ARG A 78 11.25 15.00 0.75
CA ARG A 78 10.63 13.98 1.61
C ARG A 78 9.50 14.54 2.47
N ALA A 79 9.64 15.76 2.98
CA ALA A 79 8.61 16.40 3.79
C ALA A 79 7.40 16.80 2.95
N GLU A 80 7.60 17.24 1.71
CA GLU A 80 6.55 17.62 0.78
C GLU A 80 5.71 16.40 0.35
N MET A 81 6.36 15.30 -0.06
CA MET A 81 5.65 14.06 -0.42
C MET A 81 4.77 13.54 0.74
N LYS A 82 5.29 13.59 1.99
CA LYS A 82 4.50 13.20 3.17
C LYS A 82 3.31 14.14 3.43
N ARG A 83 3.47 15.44 3.16
CA ARG A 83 2.37 16.40 3.30
C ARG A 83 1.28 16.13 2.27
N GLU A 84 1.67 15.89 1.02
CA GLU A 84 0.75 15.54 -0.05
C GLU A 84 0.01 14.23 0.25
N GLN A 85 0.73 13.19 0.65
CA GLN A 85 0.13 11.92 1.10
C GLN A 85 -0.90 12.17 2.22
N ASN A 86 -0.55 12.91 3.26
CA ASN A 86 -1.47 13.21 4.36
C ASN A 86 -2.69 14.03 3.91
N GLN A 87 -2.53 14.94 2.94
CA GLN A 87 -3.64 15.68 2.37
C GLN A 87 -4.60 14.75 1.61
N LEU A 88 -4.08 13.82 0.83
CA LEU A 88 -4.89 12.81 0.14
C LEU A 88 -5.60 11.88 1.14
N LEU A 89 -4.92 11.44 2.19
CA LEU A 89 -5.52 10.64 3.29
C LEU A 89 -6.63 11.42 4.01
N HIS A 90 -6.53 12.75 4.12
CA HIS A 90 -7.63 13.57 4.62
C HIS A 90 -8.79 13.65 3.63
N GLN A 91 -8.52 13.76 2.34
CA GLN A 91 -9.55 13.79 1.29
C GLN A 91 -10.33 12.47 1.20
N LEU A 92 -9.72 11.35 1.56
CA LEU A 92 -10.37 10.06 1.67
C LEU A 92 -11.52 10.01 2.71
N HIS A 93 -11.53 10.90 3.70
CA HIS A 93 -12.64 11.05 4.66
C HIS A 93 -13.75 11.99 4.15
N SER A 94 -13.62 12.50 2.93
CA SER A 94 -14.66 13.33 2.31
C SER A 94 -15.94 12.51 2.10
N HIS A 95 -17.09 13.19 2.22
CA HIS A 95 -18.38 12.61 1.85
C HIS A 95 -18.58 12.61 0.32
N ASP A 96 -17.74 13.31 -0.43
CA ASP A 96 -17.76 13.35 -1.90
C ASP A 96 -16.99 12.17 -2.49
N HIS A 97 -17.74 11.24 -3.06
CA HIS A 97 -17.22 10.03 -3.67
C HIS A 97 -16.20 10.31 -4.79
N ASN A 98 -16.36 11.37 -5.57
CA ASN A 98 -15.43 11.68 -6.67
C ASN A 98 -14.06 12.11 -6.15
N ILE A 99 -14.03 12.88 -5.06
CA ILE A 99 -12.79 13.32 -4.41
C ILE A 99 -12.07 12.10 -3.82
N VAL A 100 -12.81 11.19 -3.18
CA VAL A 100 -12.25 9.95 -2.62
C VAL A 100 -11.62 9.11 -3.73
N LEU A 101 -12.32 8.91 -4.86
CA LEU A 101 -11.78 8.14 -5.98
C LEU A 101 -10.53 8.78 -6.60
N GLN A 102 -10.49 10.10 -6.75
CA GLN A 102 -9.30 10.81 -7.26
C GLN A 102 -8.11 10.68 -6.30
N ALA A 103 -8.35 10.88 -5.00
CA ALA A 103 -7.31 10.75 -3.99
C ALA A 103 -6.79 9.30 -3.92
N LEU A 104 -7.69 8.33 -4.04
CA LEU A 104 -7.34 6.91 -4.04
C LEU A 104 -6.49 6.53 -5.26
N ASP A 105 -6.82 7.03 -6.45
CA ASP A 105 -6.05 6.74 -7.65
C ASP A 105 -4.62 7.30 -7.55
N LEU A 106 -4.47 8.50 -6.99
CA LEU A 106 -3.16 9.10 -6.72
C LEU A 106 -2.38 8.32 -5.66
N LEU A 107 -3.03 7.90 -4.57
CA LEU A 107 -2.39 7.07 -3.54
C LEU A 107 -1.95 5.71 -4.11
N ARG A 108 -2.77 5.10 -4.97
CA ARG A 108 -2.50 3.82 -5.65
C ARG A 108 -1.30 3.92 -6.57
N VAL A 109 -1.25 4.93 -7.45
CA VAL A 109 -0.15 5.11 -8.42
C VAL A 109 1.18 5.40 -7.70
N ASN A 110 1.14 6.11 -6.58
CA ASN A 110 2.34 6.41 -5.79
C ASN A 110 2.75 5.28 -4.82
N GLY A 111 1.98 4.20 -4.72
CA GLY A 111 2.25 3.09 -3.78
C GLY A 111 2.03 3.45 -2.31
N TRP A 112 1.32 4.53 -2.03
CA TRP A 112 1.12 5.11 -0.68
C TRP A 112 0.01 4.43 0.13
N LEU A 113 -0.59 3.38 -0.42
CA LEU A 113 -1.60 2.56 0.25
C LEU A 113 -0.97 1.47 1.14
N GLU A 114 0.32 1.19 0.98
CA GLU A 114 1.09 0.33 1.89
C GLU A 114 1.15 0.97 3.28
N GLU A 115 0.80 0.21 4.32
CA GLU A 115 0.69 0.68 5.71
C GLU A 115 -0.31 1.84 5.93
N GLY A 116 -1.19 2.09 4.96
CA GLY A 116 -2.15 3.20 5.03
C GLY A 116 -3.24 3.01 6.09
N ILE A 117 -3.59 4.10 6.80
CA ILE A 117 -4.73 4.11 7.74
C ILE A 117 -5.99 4.51 6.97
N LEU A 118 -6.86 3.54 6.72
CA LEU A 118 -8.06 3.61 5.89
C LEU A 118 -9.29 3.11 6.68
N ILE A 119 -9.37 3.46 7.96
CA ILE A 119 -10.44 3.01 8.87
C ILE A 119 -11.73 3.80 8.61
N ASN A 120 -12.89 3.13 8.61
CA ASN A 120 -14.22 3.73 8.41
C ASN A 120 -14.38 4.52 7.09
N ILE A 121 -13.55 4.22 6.09
CA ILE A 121 -13.60 4.89 4.79
C ILE A 121 -14.67 4.27 3.90
N ASN A 122 -15.27 5.06 3.02
CA ASN A 122 -16.13 4.55 1.95
C ASN A 122 -15.36 4.45 0.62
N LEU A 123 -15.07 3.21 0.21
CA LEU A 123 -14.39 2.83 -1.03
C LEU A 123 -15.28 1.92 -1.89
N ALA A 124 -16.61 2.03 -1.76
CA ALA A 124 -17.54 1.26 -2.57
C ALA A 124 -17.29 1.50 -4.08
N ASP A 125 -17.34 0.44 -4.87
CA ASP A 125 -17.13 0.43 -6.31
C ASP A 125 -15.77 1.00 -6.79
N ALA A 126 -14.80 1.21 -5.88
CA ALA A 126 -13.50 1.73 -6.22
C ALA A 126 -12.66 0.71 -7.02
N ASN A 127 -11.75 1.22 -7.85
CA ASN A 127 -10.78 0.38 -8.56
C ASN A 127 -9.43 0.35 -7.83
N LEU A 128 -9.19 -0.75 -7.13
CA LEU A 128 -7.95 -1.06 -6.42
C LEU A 128 -7.24 -2.26 -7.02
N ARG A 129 -7.48 -2.54 -8.32
CA ARG A 129 -6.84 -3.62 -9.02
C ARG A 129 -5.32 -3.48 -8.96
N ARG A 130 -4.64 -4.56 -8.56
CA ARG A 130 -3.16 -4.61 -8.38
C ARG A 130 -2.62 -3.57 -7.39
N ALA A 131 -3.46 -3.03 -6.51
CA ALA A 131 -3.00 -2.09 -5.49
C ALA A 131 -2.11 -2.82 -4.47
N ASN A 132 -1.09 -2.12 -3.97
CA ASN A 132 -0.30 -2.54 -2.81
C ASN A 132 -0.98 -2.00 -1.54
N LEU A 133 -1.68 -2.86 -0.82
CA LEU A 133 -2.40 -2.60 0.44
C LEU A 133 -1.80 -3.44 1.58
N ARG A 134 -0.52 -3.82 1.46
CA ARG A 134 0.17 -4.57 2.50
C ARG A 134 0.16 -3.80 3.80
N HIS A 135 -0.10 -4.48 4.90
CA HIS A 135 -0.16 -3.88 6.25
C HIS A 135 -1.17 -2.72 6.39
N ALA A 136 -2.06 -2.51 5.42
CA ALA A 136 -3.05 -1.44 5.49
C ALA A 136 -4.09 -1.71 6.58
N ASP A 137 -4.55 -0.65 7.24
CA ASP A 137 -5.61 -0.70 8.24
C ASP A 137 -6.93 -0.27 7.59
N LEU A 138 -7.73 -1.25 7.17
CA LEU A 138 -9.02 -1.12 6.48
C LEU A 138 -10.20 -1.48 7.41
N ARG A 139 -10.00 -1.40 8.73
CA ARG A 139 -11.04 -1.76 9.70
C ARG A 139 -12.31 -0.95 9.47
N HIS A 140 -13.45 -1.64 9.46
CA HIS A 140 -14.77 -1.05 9.22
C HIS A 140 -14.91 -0.24 7.91
N ALA A 141 -14.01 -0.43 6.93
CA ALA A 141 -14.13 0.20 5.63
C ALA A 141 -15.34 -0.37 4.86
N VAL A 142 -16.00 0.48 4.07
CA VAL A 142 -17.04 0.08 3.13
C VAL A 142 -16.37 -0.18 1.78
N LEU A 143 -16.23 -1.45 1.42
CA LEU A 143 -15.53 -1.95 0.23
C LEU A 143 -16.50 -2.70 -0.70
N ARG A 144 -17.79 -2.31 -0.70
CA ARG A 144 -18.83 -3.00 -1.46
C ARG A 144 -18.56 -2.85 -2.95
N GLY A 145 -18.56 -3.94 -3.71
CA GLY A 145 -18.35 -3.91 -5.16
C GLY A 145 -16.94 -3.48 -5.60
N VAL A 146 -15.98 -3.32 -4.67
CA VAL A 146 -14.62 -2.89 -4.99
C VAL A 146 -13.91 -3.89 -5.91
N ASP A 147 -13.12 -3.41 -6.86
CA ASP A 147 -12.24 -4.23 -7.68
C ASP A 147 -10.86 -4.33 -7.00
N LEU A 148 -10.58 -5.46 -6.35
CA LEU A 148 -9.32 -5.80 -5.69
C LEU A 148 -8.58 -6.94 -6.41
N ARG A 149 -8.86 -7.15 -7.70
CA ARG A 149 -8.21 -8.21 -8.47
C ARG A 149 -6.69 -8.06 -8.43
N ASP A 150 -5.99 -9.16 -8.22
CA ASP A 150 -4.52 -9.21 -8.16
C ASP A 150 -3.91 -8.24 -7.11
N ALA A 151 -4.68 -7.72 -6.15
CA ALA A 151 -4.21 -6.78 -5.15
C ALA A 151 -3.40 -7.49 -4.05
N ASP A 152 -2.43 -6.78 -3.47
CA ASP A 152 -1.62 -7.27 -2.37
C ASP A 152 -2.15 -6.76 -1.04
N LEU A 153 -2.86 -7.62 -0.29
CA LEU A 153 -3.48 -7.34 1.01
C LEU A 153 -2.77 -8.11 2.15
N ARG A 154 -1.52 -8.51 1.94
CA ARG A 154 -0.79 -9.30 2.94
C ARG A 154 -0.69 -8.53 4.25
N ASP A 155 -1.00 -9.22 5.34
CA ASP A 155 -1.01 -8.68 6.71
C ASP A 155 -1.89 -7.42 6.91
N ALA A 156 -2.85 -7.15 6.00
CA ALA A 156 -3.80 -6.06 6.15
C ALA A 156 -4.85 -6.38 7.23
N ASP A 157 -5.33 -5.35 7.95
CA ASP A 157 -6.44 -5.49 8.89
C ASP A 157 -7.75 -5.03 8.24
N LEU A 158 -8.59 -5.99 7.85
CA LEU A 158 -9.91 -5.76 7.26
C LEU A 158 -11.02 -6.00 8.28
N SER A 159 -10.71 -6.10 9.59
CA SER A 159 -11.72 -6.51 10.56
C SER A 159 -12.95 -5.59 10.57
N GLY A 160 -14.14 -6.21 10.51
CA GLY A 160 -15.42 -5.50 10.43
C GLY A 160 -15.68 -4.77 9.11
N ALA A 161 -14.86 -4.93 8.07
CA ALA A 161 -15.08 -4.30 6.76
C ALA A 161 -16.25 -4.94 5.99
N ASP A 162 -16.92 -4.14 5.17
CA ASP A 162 -18.00 -4.58 4.28
C ASP A 162 -17.47 -4.83 2.87
N LEU A 163 -17.15 -6.09 2.56
CA LEU A 163 -16.63 -6.57 1.27
C LEU A 163 -17.74 -7.17 0.39
N GLN A 164 -19.01 -6.82 0.63
CA GLN A 164 -20.10 -7.38 -0.14
C GLN A 164 -19.90 -7.13 -1.64
N ARG A 165 -19.99 -8.18 -2.46
CA ARG A 165 -19.77 -8.13 -3.93
C ARG A 165 -18.36 -7.68 -4.36
N ALA A 166 -17.38 -7.64 -3.46
CA ALA A 166 -16.01 -7.32 -3.83
C ALA A 166 -15.41 -8.38 -4.78
N ASP A 167 -14.61 -7.93 -5.74
CA ASP A 167 -13.86 -8.79 -6.65
C ASP A 167 -12.42 -8.93 -6.15
N LEU A 168 -12.12 -10.02 -5.44
CA LEU A 168 -10.84 -10.35 -4.84
C LEU A 168 -10.11 -11.45 -5.64
N ARG A 169 -10.46 -11.65 -6.91
CA ARG A 169 -9.85 -12.73 -7.70
C ARG A 169 -8.34 -12.53 -7.82
N GLY A 170 -7.57 -13.58 -7.52
CA GLY A 170 -6.10 -13.53 -7.52
C GLY A 170 -5.48 -12.65 -6.43
N ALA A 171 -6.25 -12.15 -5.46
CA ALA A 171 -5.72 -11.27 -4.41
C ALA A 171 -4.84 -12.04 -3.41
N TYR A 172 -3.82 -11.37 -2.88
CA TYR A 172 -2.91 -11.92 -1.88
C TYR A 172 -3.36 -11.51 -0.47
N LEU A 173 -4.06 -12.39 0.24
CA LEU A 173 -4.60 -12.14 1.59
C LEU A 173 -3.78 -12.80 2.72
N ASN A 174 -2.54 -13.22 2.45
CA ASN A 174 -1.77 -13.99 3.43
C ASN A 174 -1.56 -13.18 4.72
N GLY A 175 -1.91 -13.77 5.87
CA GLY A 175 -1.83 -13.09 7.18
C GLY A 175 -2.89 -12.02 7.44
N ALA A 176 -3.78 -11.72 6.49
CA ALA A 176 -4.80 -10.69 6.64
C ALA A 176 -5.82 -11.04 7.74
N ASN A 177 -6.35 -10.02 8.40
CA ASN A 177 -7.41 -10.17 9.39
C ASN A 177 -8.78 -9.91 8.75
N LEU A 178 -9.56 -10.98 8.54
CA LEU A 178 -10.93 -10.94 8.00
C LEU A 178 -12.01 -11.14 9.09
N SER A 179 -11.65 -10.97 10.37
CA SER A 179 -12.59 -11.08 11.49
C SER A 179 -13.82 -10.20 11.26
N GLN A 180 -15.02 -10.79 11.38
CA GLN A 180 -16.30 -10.05 11.27
C GLN A 180 -16.50 -9.30 9.94
N THR A 181 -15.78 -9.67 8.88
CA THR A 181 -16.00 -9.10 7.55
C THR A 181 -17.29 -9.62 6.92
N ASN A 182 -17.98 -8.76 6.17
CA ASN A 182 -19.08 -9.19 5.32
C ASN A 182 -18.54 -9.56 3.94
N LEU A 183 -18.48 -10.85 3.63
CA LEU A 183 -18.00 -11.37 2.34
C LEU A 183 -19.15 -11.80 1.42
N ALA A 184 -20.39 -11.40 1.71
CA ALA A 184 -21.55 -11.81 0.91
C ALA A 184 -21.36 -11.47 -0.57
N HIS A 185 -21.49 -12.47 -1.43
CA HIS A 185 -21.29 -12.37 -2.89
C HIS A 185 -19.89 -11.92 -3.33
N ALA A 186 -18.89 -11.97 -2.44
CA ALA A 186 -17.52 -11.68 -2.84
C ALA A 186 -16.97 -12.79 -3.75
N ARG A 187 -16.03 -12.45 -4.64
CA ARG A 187 -15.37 -13.41 -5.52
C ARG A 187 -13.91 -13.58 -5.08
N LEU A 188 -13.55 -14.76 -4.60
CA LEU A 188 -12.23 -15.09 -4.06
C LEU A 188 -11.50 -16.13 -4.92
N ALA A 189 -11.91 -16.33 -6.17
CA ALA A 189 -11.24 -17.30 -7.05
C ALA A 189 -9.74 -16.97 -7.19
N ASP A 190 -8.90 -18.01 -7.13
CA ASP A 190 -7.43 -17.90 -7.18
C ASP A 190 -6.79 -17.03 -6.08
N ALA A 191 -7.51 -16.63 -5.04
CA ALA A 191 -6.97 -15.84 -3.94
C ALA A 191 -6.11 -16.71 -3.00
N THR A 192 -5.05 -16.12 -2.42
CA THR A 192 -4.21 -16.81 -1.43
C THR A 192 -4.64 -16.40 -0.02
N LEU A 193 -5.16 -17.36 0.76
CA LEU A 193 -5.73 -17.17 2.09
C LEU A 193 -4.84 -17.80 3.19
N MET A 194 -3.53 -17.90 2.99
CA MET A 194 -2.63 -18.54 3.96
C MET A 194 -2.58 -17.75 5.27
N ALA A 195 -2.77 -18.44 6.40
CA ALA A 195 -2.74 -17.83 7.73
C ALA A 195 -3.69 -16.63 7.92
N VAL A 196 -4.76 -16.55 7.13
CA VAL A 196 -5.84 -15.57 7.33
C VAL A 196 -6.46 -15.78 8.72
N ARG A 197 -6.73 -14.68 9.41
CA ARG A 197 -7.29 -14.68 10.76
C ARG A 197 -8.77 -14.30 10.74
N GLY A 198 -9.56 -14.94 11.59
CA GLY A 198 -10.96 -14.57 11.81
C GLY A 198 -11.93 -14.89 10.68
N LEU A 199 -11.50 -15.67 9.69
CA LEU A 199 -12.35 -16.21 8.64
C LEU A 199 -13.12 -17.42 9.18
N THR A 200 -14.43 -17.46 8.92
CA THR A 200 -15.33 -18.52 9.39
C THR A 200 -15.99 -19.24 8.21
N ASP A 201 -16.41 -20.49 8.41
CA ASP A 201 -17.15 -21.26 7.40
C ASP A 201 -18.45 -20.55 6.98
N SER A 202 -19.12 -19.85 7.91
CA SER A 202 -20.32 -19.09 7.60
C SER A 202 -20.04 -17.92 6.65
N GLN A 203 -18.91 -17.23 6.79
CA GLN A 203 -18.49 -16.20 5.84
C GLN A 203 -18.17 -16.80 4.47
N LEU A 204 -17.47 -17.93 4.43
CA LEU A 204 -17.10 -18.62 3.19
C LEU A 204 -18.30 -19.18 2.43
N ARG A 205 -19.38 -19.59 3.10
CA ARG A 205 -20.63 -20.02 2.46
C ARG A 205 -21.38 -18.89 1.75
N GLN A 206 -21.10 -17.64 2.11
CA GLN A 206 -21.79 -16.47 1.54
C GLN A 206 -21.10 -15.91 0.31
N VAL A 207 -19.90 -16.36 -0.02
CA VAL A 207 -19.14 -15.87 -1.18
C VAL A 207 -19.67 -16.48 -2.46
N ASP A 208 -19.44 -15.85 -3.60
CA ASP A 208 -19.92 -16.39 -4.88
C ASP A 208 -18.95 -17.43 -5.45
N SER A 209 -17.63 -17.29 -5.22
CA SER A 209 -16.60 -18.17 -5.79
C SER A 209 -15.36 -18.34 -4.93
N LEU A 210 -14.85 -19.58 -4.85
CA LEU A 210 -13.54 -19.94 -4.26
C LEU A 210 -12.70 -20.85 -5.16
N VAL A 211 -13.09 -21.04 -6.43
CA VAL A 211 -12.32 -21.86 -7.38
C VAL A 211 -10.85 -21.42 -7.41
N GLY A 212 -9.94 -22.38 -7.22
CA GLY A 212 -8.50 -22.12 -7.25
C GLY A 212 -7.96 -21.38 -6.01
N ALA A 213 -8.80 -21.00 -5.05
CA ALA A 213 -8.34 -20.38 -3.81
C ALA A 213 -7.44 -21.35 -3.02
N GLU A 214 -6.39 -20.82 -2.42
CA GLU A 214 -5.38 -21.58 -1.67
C GLU A 214 -5.43 -21.21 -0.19
N TRP A 215 -5.55 -22.21 0.69
CA TRP A 215 -5.55 -22.05 2.15
C TRP A 215 -4.43 -22.91 2.77
N GLY A 216 -3.45 -22.30 3.42
CA GLY A 216 -2.31 -23.04 4.01
C GLY A 216 -1.28 -23.56 2.99
N GLU A 217 -0.29 -24.33 3.46
CA GLU A 217 0.75 -24.89 2.58
C GLU A 217 0.14 -26.00 1.70
N ASN A 218 -0.05 -25.70 0.41
CA ASN A 218 -0.51 -26.63 -0.63
C ASN A 218 -1.94 -27.18 -0.50
N GLN A 219 -2.84 -26.55 0.27
CA GLN A 219 -4.25 -26.92 0.21
C GLN A 219 -5.01 -25.96 -0.69
N ARG A 220 -5.83 -26.52 -1.58
CA ARG A 220 -6.76 -25.79 -2.43
C ARG A 220 -8.17 -25.95 -1.91
N TYR A 221 -9.03 -25.03 -2.30
CA TYR A 221 -10.46 -25.13 -2.06
C TYR A 221 -11.01 -26.43 -2.65
N ASP A 222 -11.80 -27.15 -1.84
CA ASP A 222 -12.26 -28.50 -2.12
C ASP A 222 -13.72 -28.57 -2.59
N GLY A 223 -14.35 -27.44 -2.89
CA GLY A 223 -15.72 -27.42 -3.37
C GLY A 223 -16.78 -27.71 -2.31
N ARG A 224 -16.43 -27.73 -1.02
CA ARG A 224 -17.36 -28.13 0.07
C ARG A 224 -18.58 -27.23 0.28
N PHE A 225 -18.62 -26.03 -0.31
CA PHE A 225 -19.67 -25.03 -0.04
C PHE A 225 -20.71 -24.86 -1.16
N ASP A 226 -20.61 -25.63 -2.26
CA ASP A 226 -21.55 -25.55 -3.41
C ASP A 226 -21.81 -24.11 -3.88
N LEU A 227 -20.74 -23.36 -4.16
CA LEU A 227 -20.84 -21.93 -4.41
C LEU A 227 -21.46 -21.61 -5.79
N PRO A 228 -22.29 -20.56 -5.92
CA PRO A 228 -23.03 -20.27 -7.14
C PRO A 228 -22.16 -20.06 -8.39
N ASP A 229 -21.05 -19.31 -8.29
CA ASP A 229 -20.17 -19.10 -9.44
C ASP A 229 -19.30 -20.30 -9.75
N ASP A 230 -18.98 -21.11 -8.76
CA ASP A 230 -18.20 -22.32 -8.96
C ASP A 230 -19.03 -23.33 -9.76
N GLU A 231 -20.31 -23.51 -9.41
CA GLU A 231 -21.25 -24.33 -10.21
C GLU A 231 -21.43 -23.80 -11.63
N ARG A 232 -21.61 -22.47 -11.77
CA ARG A 232 -21.76 -21.83 -13.09
C ARG A 232 -20.52 -22.08 -13.96
N SER A 233 -19.33 -21.90 -13.38
CA SER A 233 -18.05 -22.09 -14.07
C SER A 233 -17.82 -23.55 -14.45
N ALA A 234 -18.14 -24.49 -13.55
CA ALA A 234 -18.05 -25.93 -13.83
C ALA A 234 -18.97 -26.36 -14.99
N ARG A 235 -20.23 -25.89 -14.99
CA ARG A 235 -21.19 -26.17 -16.09
C ARG A 235 -20.72 -25.58 -17.42
N GLN A 236 -20.19 -24.35 -17.41
CA GLN A 236 -19.66 -23.70 -18.61
C GLN A 236 -18.43 -24.43 -19.18
N ALA A 237 -17.61 -25.00 -18.31
CA ALA A 237 -16.47 -25.82 -18.70
C ALA A 237 -16.84 -27.28 -19.06
N GLY A 238 -18.13 -27.65 -19.04
CA GLY A 238 -18.62 -28.97 -19.44
C GLY A 238 -18.51 -30.06 -18.37
N TYR A 239 -18.29 -29.70 -17.11
CA TYR A 239 -18.26 -30.66 -16.00
C TYR A 239 -19.68 -30.98 -15.50
N HIS A 240 -19.93 -32.26 -15.21
CA HIS A 240 -21.17 -32.71 -14.59
C HIS A 240 -21.10 -32.55 -13.07
N LEU A 241 -21.95 -31.68 -12.50
CA LEU A 241 -21.97 -31.41 -11.04
C LEU A 241 -22.27 -32.64 -10.18
N SER A 242 -22.98 -33.62 -10.73
CA SER A 242 -23.33 -34.86 -10.05
C SER A 242 -22.20 -35.90 -10.05
N ASP A 243 -21.12 -35.68 -10.81
CA ASP A 243 -19.96 -36.58 -10.87
C ASP A 243 -18.83 -36.03 -9.96
N PRO A 244 -18.57 -36.67 -8.80
CA PRO A 244 -17.50 -36.25 -7.90
C PRO A 244 -16.12 -36.25 -8.54
N THR A 245 -15.87 -37.16 -9.49
CA THR A 245 -14.58 -37.25 -10.21
C THR A 245 -14.41 -36.08 -11.16
N ALA A 246 -15.48 -35.68 -11.85
CA ALA A 246 -15.49 -34.49 -12.69
C ALA A 246 -15.24 -33.22 -11.86
N MET A 247 -15.91 -33.08 -10.72
CA MET A 247 -15.74 -31.92 -9.84
C MET A 247 -14.35 -31.86 -9.20
N ALA A 248 -13.79 -32.99 -8.75
CA ALA A 248 -12.42 -33.02 -8.24
C ALA A 248 -11.40 -32.54 -9.29
N ARG A 249 -11.59 -32.91 -10.57
CA ARG A 249 -10.77 -32.41 -11.69
C ARG A 249 -10.97 -30.91 -11.93
N PHE A 250 -12.19 -30.41 -11.83
CA PHE A 250 -12.50 -28.98 -11.97
C PHE A 250 -11.77 -28.14 -10.91
N TYR A 251 -11.80 -28.57 -9.64
CA TYR A 251 -11.07 -27.92 -8.55
C TYR A 251 -9.55 -28.20 -8.56
N GLN A 252 -9.07 -29.09 -9.44
CA GLN A 252 -7.66 -29.49 -9.56
C GLN A 252 -7.10 -30.10 -8.27
N ILE A 253 -7.90 -30.96 -7.61
CA ILE A 253 -7.55 -31.64 -6.37
C ILE A 253 -7.75 -33.16 -6.49
N PRO A 254 -7.11 -33.97 -5.63
CA PRO A 254 -7.41 -35.41 -5.54
C PRO A 254 -8.88 -35.67 -5.18
N LEU A 255 -9.45 -36.74 -5.74
CA LEU A 255 -10.85 -37.13 -5.47
C LEU A 255 -11.11 -37.36 -3.97
N GLU A 256 -10.16 -37.95 -3.25
CA GLU A 256 -10.26 -38.17 -1.81
C GLU A 256 -10.43 -36.87 -1.02
N GLN A 257 -9.70 -35.82 -1.42
CA GLN A 257 -9.79 -34.49 -0.79
C GLN A 257 -11.15 -33.84 -1.06
N TYR A 258 -11.66 -33.94 -2.30
CA TYR A 258 -13.01 -33.47 -2.65
C TYR A 258 -14.09 -34.17 -1.83
N LEU A 259 -14.05 -35.51 -1.76
CA LEU A 259 -15.01 -36.31 -1.01
C LEU A 259 -14.95 -36.03 0.50
N ALA A 260 -13.75 -35.86 1.07
CA ALA A 260 -13.58 -35.50 2.47
C ALA A 260 -14.19 -34.13 2.80
N GLY A 261 -14.00 -33.14 1.93
CA GLY A 261 -14.61 -31.81 2.08
C GLY A 261 -16.14 -31.86 2.08
N ARG A 262 -16.74 -32.67 1.20
CA ARG A 262 -18.20 -32.88 1.12
C ARG A 262 -18.75 -33.63 2.33
N GLY A 263 -18.08 -34.70 2.77
CA GLY A 263 -18.49 -35.49 3.94
C GLY A 263 -18.46 -34.70 5.25
N ALA A 264 -17.53 -33.76 5.40
CA ALA A 264 -17.49 -32.87 6.57
C ALA A 264 -18.75 -31.99 6.67
N THR A 265 -19.30 -31.54 5.54
CA THR A 265 -20.52 -30.73 5.54
C THR A 265 -21.79 -31.52 5.85
N GLU A 266 -21.89 -32.79 5.42
CA GLU A 266 -23.07 -33.63 5.69
C GLU A 266 -23.24 -33.95 7.20
N HIS A 267 -22.13 -34.14 7.92
CA HIS A 267 -22.18 -34.35 9.37
C HIS A 267 -22.60 -33.09 10.15
N THR A 268 -22.20 -31.89 9.71
CA THR A 268 -22.65 -30.64 10.35
C THR A 268 -24.14 -30.36 10.09
N PHE A 269 -24.65 -30.71 8.90
CA PHE A 269 -26.07 -30.56 8.57
C PHE A 269 -26.98 -31.51 9.38
N GLN A 270 -26.52 -32.71 9.74
CA GLN A 270 -27.29 -33.62 10.60
C GLN A 270 -27.31 -33.21 12.08
N GLU A 271 -26.25 -32.56 12.58
CA GLU A 271 -26.21 -32.08 13.97
C GLU A 271 -27.05 -30.80 14.16
N GLU A 272 -27.10 -29.90 13.17
CA GLU A 272 -27.97 -28.71 13.23
C GLU A 272 -29.46 -29.05 13.08
N GLN A 273 -29.82 -30.09 12.31
CA GLN A 273 -31.20 -30.56 12.19
C GLN A 273 -31.70 -31.36 13.40
N ASN A 274 -30.79 -31.95 14.20
CA ASN A 274 -31.13 -32.67 15.44
C ASN A 274 -31.16 -31.77 16.70
N MET A 275 -30.88 -30.47 16.56
CA MET A 275 -30.94 -29.47 17.64
C MET A 275 -32.13 -28.49 17.50
N CYS A 276 -33.02 -28.69 16.53
CA CYS A 276 -34.31 -28.00 16.42
C CYS A 276 -35.47 -28.89 16.90
#